data_AF-A0A962YHR9-F1
#
_entry.id   AF-A0A962YHR9-F1
#
_cell.length_a   1.000
_cell.length_b   1.000
_cell.length_c   1.000
_cell.angle_alpha   90.00
_cell.angle_beta   90.00
_cell.angle_gamma   90.00
#
_symmetry.space_group_name_H-M   'P 1'
#
loop_
_entity.id
_entity.type
_entity.pdbx_description
1 polymer ?
#
loop_
_entity_poly.entity_id
_entity_poly.type
_entity_poly.pdbx_seq_one_letter_code
_entity_poly.pdbx_strand_id
1 'polypeptide(L)'
;MWTDRRLLDLFGIEHPVIQAPMAGSTNPELVAAVSTSGALGSFGAASSPPDKLRTVVQAIQQRTSNPYNINLFAASTEQFDRNARPGPGLAQHLQNYHDELAL
;
A
#
# COMPACT_ATOMS: atom_id res chain seq x y z
N MET A 1 -13.34 -4.83 21.81
CA MET A 1 -12.82 -3.46 21.63
C MET A 1 -11.31 -3.50 21.58
N TRP A 2 -10.68 -2.68 20.73
CA TRP A 2 -9.22 -2.56 20.65
C TRP A 2 -8.66 -1.85 21.87
N THR A 3 -7.57 -2.39 22.44
CA THR A 3 -6.96 -1.87 23.68
C THR A 3 -6.08 -0.63 23.43
N ASP A 4 -5.44 -0.55 22.27
CA ASP A 4 -4.74 0.65 21.80
C ASP A 4 -5.55 1.31 20.70
N ARG A 5 -5.85 2.61 20.87
CA ARG A 5 -6.67 3.40 19.96
C ARG A 5 -5.92 4.50 19.24
N ARG A 6 -4.61 4.67 19.49
CA ARG A 6 -3.85 5.81 18.93
C ARG A 6 -3.95 5.90 17.41
N LEU A 7 -3.89 4.77 16.72
CA LEU A 7 -4.03 4.70 15.26
C LEU A 7 -5.46 5.02 14.78
N LEU A 8 -6.46 4.50 15.50
CA LEU A 8 -7.88 4.69 15.20
C LEU A 8 -8.26 6.17 15.36
N ASP A 9 -7.82 6.77 16.47
CA ASP A 9 -8.10 8.17 16.80
C ASP A 9 -7.31 9.13 15.89
N LEU A 10 -6.08 8.76 15.48
CA LEU A 10 -5.27 9.55 14.54
C LEU A 10 -5.90 9.62 13.14
N PHE A 11 -6.39 8.50 12.62
CA PHE A 11 -6.90 8.42 11.25
C PHE A 11 -8.43 8.50 11.14
N GLY A 12 -9.16 8.42 12.24
CA GLY A 12 -10.63 8.37 12.22
C GLY A 12 -11.16 7.06 11.63
N ILE A 13 -10.56 5.93 11.99
CA ILE A 13 -10.92 4.59 11.51
C ILE A 13 -11.38 3.69 12.67
N GLU A 14 -12.10 2.61 12.37
CA GLU A 14 -12.68 1.69 13.35
C GLU A 14 -11.82 0.46 13.62
N HIS A 15 -10.98 0.10 12.66
CA HIS A 15 -10.13 -1.09 12.69
C HIS A 15 -8.67 -0.67 12.48
N PRO A 16 -7.71 -1.20 13.28
CA PRO A 16 -6.28 -0.92 13.13
C PRO A 16 -5.68 -1.70 11.95
N VAL A 17 -6.35 -1.67 10.81
CA VAL A 17 -5.97 -2.37 9.58
C VAL A 17 -5.73 -1.33 8.49
N ILE A 18 -4.55 -1.40 7.88
CA ILE A 18 -4.18 -0.59 6.73
C ILE A 18 -3.97 -1.55 5.56
N GLN A 19 -4.76 -1.43 4.51
CA GLN A 19 -4.54 -2.18 3.28
C GLN A 19 -3.30 -1.62 2.58
N ALA A 20 -2.31 -2.45 2.29
CA ALA A 20 -1.02 -2.01 1.75
C ALA A 20 -1.13 -1.41 0.33
N PRO A 21 -0.57 -0.23 0.05
CA PRO A 21 -0.61 0.38 -1.28
C PRO A 21 0.29 -0.39 -2.26
N MET A 22 -0.32 -1.17 -3.15
CA MET A 22 0.39 -1.97 -4.16
C MET A 22 0.17 -1.36 -5.54
N ALA A 23 1.13 -0.55 -6.01
CA ALA A 23 1.07 0.05 -7.34
C ALA A 23 0.91 -1.04 -8.41
N GLY A 24 -0.11 -0.91 -9.27
CA GLY A 24 -0.48 -1.90 -10.27
C GLY A 24 -1.52 -2.94 -9.83
N SER A 25 -1.79 -3.08 -8.53
CA SER A 25 -2.81 -4.00 -7.99
C SER A 25 -3.95 -3.27 -7.26
N THR A 26 -3.68 -2.11 -6.65
CA THR A 26 -4.73 -1.31 -5.98
C THR A 26 -5.51 -0.45 -6.98
N ASN A 27 -6.85 -0.44 -6.84
CA ASN A 27 -7.78 0.36 -7.65
C ASN A 27 -8.77 1.15 -6.76
N PRO A 28 -9.50 2.14 -7.31
CA PRO A 28 -10.45 2.94 -6.54
C PRO A 28 -11.51 2.12 -5.79
N GLU A 29 -11.99 1.04 -6.38
CA GLU A 29 -13.00 0.15 -5.81
C GLU A 29 -12.50 -0.54 -4.55
N LEU A 30 -11.28 -1.11 -4.59
CA LEU A 30 -10.65 -1.76 -3.44
C LEU A 30 -10.42 -0.76 -2.31
N VAL A 31 -9.88 0.41 -2.64
CA VAL A 31 -9.59 1.45 -1.64
C VAL A 31 -10.88 1.88 -0.95
N ALA A 32 -11.93 2.17 -1.73
CA ALA A 32 -13.21 2.57 -1.18
C ALA A 32 -13.88 1.47 -0.35
N ALA A 33 -13.81 0.21 -0.79
CA ALA A 33 -14.37 -0.91 -0.05
C ALA A 33 -13.70 -1.10 1.33
N VAL A 34 -12.36 -1.03 1.38
CA VAL A 34 -11.61 -1.11 2.64
C VAL A 34 -11.96 0.09 3.53
N SER A 35 -11.96 1.31 3.00
CA SER A 35 -12.33 2.51 3.76
C SER A 35 -13.75 2.45 4.32
N THR A 36 -14.72 1.98 3.53
CA THR A 36 -16.12 1.80 3.96
C THR A 36 -16.27 0.73 5.02
N SER A 37 -15.38 -0.27 5.08
CA SER A 37 -15.37 -1.30 6.14
C SER A 37 -14.85 -0.81 7.50
N GLY A 38 -14.42 0.46 7.60
CA GLY A 38 -13.85 1.02 8.83
C GLY A 38 -12.34 0.79 8.98
N ALA A 39 -11.67 0.21 7.99
CA ALA A 39 -10.21 0.14 7.89
C ALA A 39 -9.65 1.28 7.02
N LEU A 40 -8.32 1.42 6.89
CA LEU A 40 -7.70 2.42 6.03
C LEU A 40 -7.34 1.84 4.66
N GLY A 41 -8.13 2.15 3.62
CA GLY A 41 -7.80 1.81 2.23
C GLY A 41 -6.62 2.63 1.73
N SER A 42 -5.76 2.06 0.87
CA SER A 42 -4.58 2.75 0.33
C SER A 42 -4.38 2.55 -1.17
N PHE A 43 -4.14 3.65 -1.89
CA PHE A 43 -3.79 3.64 -3.31
C PHE A 43 -2.28 3.83 -3.51
N GLY A 44 -1.64 2.94 -4.28
CA GLY A 44 -0.24 3.10 -4.70
C GLY A 44 -0.11 4.03 -5.91
N ALA A 45 0.35 5.27 -5.68
CA ALA A 45 0.47 6.32 -6.70
C ALA A 45 1.91 6.54 -7.20
N ALA A 46 2.86 5.67 -6.86
CA ALA A 46 4.28 5.81 -7.17
C ALA A 46 4.60 6.15 -8.65
N SER A 47 3.84 5.58 -9.60
CA SER A 47 4.02 5.80 -11.04
C SER A 47 2.89 6.62 -11.68
N SER A 48 2.00 7.21 -10.89
CA SER A 48 0.82 7.93 -11.40
C SER A 48 1.17 9.39 -11.73
N PRO A 49 0.97 9.84 -12.98
CA PRO A 49 1.02 11.27 -13.30
C PRO A 49 -0.04 12.05 -12.51
N PRO A 50 0.17 13.34 -12.21
CA PRO A 50 -0.75 14.15 -11.40
C PRO A 50 -2.20 14.12 -11.86
N ASP A 51 -2.45 14.22 -13.17
CA ASP A 51 -3.82 14.22 -13.71
C ASP A 51 -4.52 12.87 -13.52
N LYS A 52 -3.78 11.77 -13.69
CA LYS A 52 -4.29 10.42 -13.44
C LYS A 52 -4.61 10.23 -11.96
N LEU A 53 -3.74 10.71 -11.08
CA LEU A 53 -3.97 10.66 -9.63
C LEU A 53 -5.22 11.46 -9.24
N ARG A 54 -5.45 12.63 -9.85
CA ARG A 54 -6.66 13.42 -9.61
C ARG A 54 -7.93 12.64 -9.97
N THR A 55 -7.94 11.97 -11.13
CA THR A 55 -9.08 11.12 -11.54
C THR A 55 -9.30 9.95 -10.58
N VAL A 56 -8.22 9.31 -10.12
CA VAL A 56 -8.30 8.23 -9.11
C VAL A 56 -8.89 8.74 -7.80
N VAL A 57 -8.40 9.88 -7.29
CA VAL A 57 -8.90 10.50 -6.06
C VAL A 57 -10.39 10.81 -6.17
N GLN A 58 -10.83 11.40 -7.29
CA GLN A 58 -12.24 11.65 -7.54
C GLN A 58 -13.07 10.36 -7.55
N ALA A 59 -12.57 9.29 -8.19
CA ALA A 59 -13.25 8.01 -8.24
C ALA A 59 -13.39 7.37 -6.84
N ILE A 60 -12.38 7.49 -5.97
CA ILE A 60 -12.46 7.03 -4.57
C ILE A 60 -13.50 7.86 -3.81
N GLN A 61 -13.44 9.18 -3.91
CA GLN A 61 -14.36 10.10 -3.21
C GLN A 61 -15.82 9.97 -3.65
N GLN A 62 -16.08 9.51 -4.87
CA GLN A 62 -17.43 9.17 -5.33
C GLN A 62 -18.00 7.91 -4.68
N ARG A 63 -17.15 7.04 -4.12
CA ARG A 63 -17.53 5.72 -3.56
C ARG A 63 -17.52 5.71 -2.03
N THR A 64 -16.75 6.57 -1.39
CA THR A 64 -16.67 6.64 0.08
C THR A 64 -16.33 8.05 0.54
N SER A 65 -16.92 8.43 1.68
CA SER A 65 -16.52 9.61 2.46
C SER A 65 -15.52 9.28 3.58
N ASN A 66 -15.17 8.00 3.74
CA ASN A 66 -14.28 7.56 4.82
C ASN A 66 -12.81 7.87 4.49
N PRO A 67 -11.93 7.98 5.51
CA PRO A 67 -10.51 8.23 5.32
C PRO A 67 -9.83 7.18 4.42
N TYR A 68 -8.86 7.61 3.63
CA TYR A 68 -8.03 6.75 2.79
C TYR A 68 -6.61 7.33 2.67
N ASN A 69 -5.67 6.49 2.22
CA ASN A 69 -4.26 6.81 2.06
C ASN A 69 -3.86 6.86 0.58
N ILE A 70 -3.03 7.84 0.22
CA ILE A 70 -2.36 7.92 -1.08
C ILE A 70 -0.85 7.78 -0.84
N ASN A 71 -0.26 6.72 -1.38
CA ASN A 71 1.16 6.46 -1.23
C ASN A 71 1.95 6.96 -2.46
N LEU A 72 3.02 7.71 -2.20
CA LEU A 72 3.95 8.21 -3.21
C LEU A 72 5.37 7.76 -2.86
N PHE A 73 6.22 7.57 -3.87
CA PHE A 73 7.64 7.41 -3.64
C PHE A 73 8.27 8.79 -3.51
N ALA A 74 8.87 9.06 -2.35
CA ALA A 74 9.83 10.14 -2.22
C ALA A 74 11.12 9.68 -2.89
N ALA A 75 11.38 10.17 -4.11
CA ALA A 75 12.62 9.84 -4.81
C ALA A 75 13.82 10.27 -3.95
N SER A 76 14.63 9.30 -3.53
CA SER A 76 15.95 9.59 -2.97
C SER A 76 16.88 10.03 -4.10
N THR A 77 17.77 10.97 -3.84
CA THR A 77 18.90 11.29 -4.72
C THR A 77 20.02 10.25 -4.61
N GLU A 78 19.92 9.31 -3.67
CA GLU A 78 20.87 8.22 -3.54
C GLU A 78 20.77 7.26 -4.73
N GLN A 79 21.93 7.04 -5.36
CA GLN A 79 22.04 6.09 -6.45
C GLN A 79 22.09 4.68 -5.87
N PHE A 80 20.96 3.97 -5.93
CA PHE A 80 20.96 2.54 -5.74
C PHE A 80 21.67 1.88 -6.93
N ASP A 81 22.64 1.01 -6.65
CA ASP A 81 23.23 0.17 -7.68
C ASP A 81 22.16 -0.80 -8.19
N ARG A 82 21.63 -0.53 -9.39
CA ARG A 82 20.63 -1.38 -10.04
C ARG A 82 21.17 -2.76 -10.41
N ASN A 83 22.49 -2.94 -10.39
CA ASN A 83 23.16 -4.21 -10.62
C ASN A 83 23.57 -4.91 -9.30
N ALA A 84 23.24 -4.32 -8.14
CA ALA A 84 23.50 -4.95 -6.86
C ALA A 84 22.79 -6.31 -6.84
N ARG A 85 23.59 -7.37 -6.79
CA ARG A 85 23.06 -8.72 -6.61
C ARG A 85 22.80 -8.91 -5.12
N PRO A 86 21.64 -9.48 -4.74
CA PRO A 86 21.44 -9.88 -3.37
C PRO A 86 22.58 -10.78 -2.91
N GLY A 87 23.09 -10.55 -1.71
CA GLY A 87 24.18 -11.34 -1.16
C GLY A 87 23.81 -12.83 -1.08
N PRO A 88 24.81 -13.74 -1.05
CA PRO A 88 24.56 -15.19 -1.08
C PRO A 88 23.62 -15.67 0.02
N GLY A 89 23.57 -14.98 1.17
CA GLY A 89 22.66 -15.30 2.27
C GLY A 89 21.17 -15.15 1.94
N LEU A 90 20.78 -14.19 1.09
CA LEU A 90 19.37 -14.03 0.73
C LEU A 90 18.91 -15.15 -0.20
N ALA A 91 19.73 -15.49 -1.20
CA ALA A 91 19.43 -16.60 -2.11
C ALA A 91 19.31 -17.93 -1.33
N GLN A 92 20.24 -18.18 -0.42
CA GLN A 92 20.20 -19.38 0.42
C GLN A 92 18.99 -19.39 1.36
N HIS A 93 18.60 -18.23 1.91
CA HIS A 93 17.42 -18.13 2.75
C HIS A 93 16.10 -18.37 1.98
N LEU A 94 16.04 -17.89 0.73
CA LEU A 94 14.86 -18.07 -0.12
C LEU A 94 14.76 -19.47 -0.73
N GLN A 95 15.88 -20.19 -0.88
CA GLN A 95 15.91 -21.54 -1.46
C GLN A 95 14.97 -22.51 -0.73
N ASN A 96 14.92 -22.45 0.61
CA ASN A 96 14.03 -23.30 1.40
C ASN A 96 12.55 -23.13 1.01
N TYR A 97 12.14 -21.90 0.71
CA TYR A 97 10.78 -21.60 0.30
C TYR A 97 10.51 -22.02 -1.15
N HIS A 98 11.51 -21.91 -2.03
CA HIS A 98 11.39 -22.41 -3.41
C HIS A 98 11.19 -23.92 -3.44
N ASP A 99 11.98 -24.64 -2.63
CA ASP A 99 11.89 -26.10 -2.51
C ASP A 99 10.53 -26.52 -1.92
N GLU A 100 10.04 -25.80 -0.89
CA GLU A 100 8.73 -26.05 -0.27
C GLU A 100 7.55 -25.76 -1.21
N LEU A 101 7.62 -24.67 -1.98
CA LEU A 101 6.53 -24.18 -2.82
C LEU A 101 6.59 -24.67 -4.28
N ALA A 102 7.62 -25.46 -4.62
CA ALA A 102 7.89 -25.94 -5.99
C ALA A 102 7.97 -24.81 -7.04
N LEU A 103 8.69 -23.73 -6.69
CA LEU A 103 8.90 -22.53 -7.53
C LEU A 103 10.25 -22.52 -8.26
#